data_AF-A0A653B0F7-F1
#
_entry.id   AF-A0A653B0F7-F1
#
_cell.length_a   1.000
_cell.length_b   1.000
_cell.length_c   1.000
_cell.angle_alpha   90.00
_cell.angle_beta   90.00
_cell.angle_gamma   90.00
#
_symmetry.space_group_name_H-M   'P 1'
#
loop_
_entity.id
_entity.type
_entity.pdbx_description
1 polymer ?
#
loop_
_entity_poly.entity_id
_entity_poly.type
_entity_poly.pdbx_seq_one_letter_code
_entity_poly.pdbx_strand_id
1 'polypeptide(L)'
;MYLHPEMINSAQPLPYPGLPEREQARIRSMAVMQRLVLNDLQLGEPALCNAFAQFCADRFDEDTRYSLCLARITGEKPLAGDWVAEHVENCRPLFVAEEVERRIIAAKVAALELPQ
;
A
#
# COMPACT_ATOMS: atom_id res chain seq x y z
N MET A 1 8.58 27.98 -4.48
CA MET A 1 7.16 28.23 -4.79
C MET A 1 6.35 27.41 -3.81
N TYR A 2 5.58 28.06 -2.93
CA TYR A 2 4.74 27.38 -1.95
C TYR A 2 3.46 26.91 -2.62
N LEU A 3 3.26 25.59 -2.72
CA LEU A 3 2.00 25.02 -3.17
C LEU A 3 0.94 25.27 -2.09
N HIS A 4 -0.12 25.99 -2.44
CA HIS A 4 -1.21 26.33 -1.54
C HIS A 4 -1.91 25.05 -1.02
N PRO A 5 -2.05 24.86 0.32
CA PRO A 5 -2.67 23.67 0.92
C PRO A 5 -4.13 23.42 0.51
N GLU A 6 -4.81 24.45 0.00
CA GLU A 6 -6.24 24.39 -0.31
C GLU A 6 -6.57 23.64 -1.60
N MET A 7 -5.62 23.52 -2.54
CA MET A 7 -5.85 22.77 -3.78
C MET A 7 -5.77 21.24 -3.58
N ILE A 8 -5.09 20.78 -2.54
CA ILE A 8 -4.97 19.35 -2.20
C ILE A 8 -6.27 18.83 -1.55
N ASN A 9 -7.02 19.71 -0.87
CA ASN A 9 -8.31 19.39 -0.23
C ASN A 9 -9.50 19.26 -1.22
N SER A 10 -9.30 19.55 -2.51
CA SER A 10 -10.35 19.43 -3.54
C SER A 10 -10.56 17.99 -4.04
N ALA A 11 -9.66 17.06 -3.70
CA ALA A 11 -9.83 15.64 -3.96
C ALA A 11 -10.74 14.96 -2.91
N GLN A 12 -11.72 15.69 -2.35
CA GLN A 12 -12.84 15.04 -1.70
C GLN A 12 -13.46 14.06 -2.71
N PRO A 13 -13.71 12.79 -2.34
CA PRO A 13 -14.45 11.89 -3.22
C PRO A 13 -15.80 12.55 -3.46
N LEU A 14 -15.99 13.11 -4.66
CA LEU A 14 -17.23 13.77 -5.03
C LEU A 14 -18.38 12.83 -4.68
N PRO A 15 -19.35 13.23 -3.84
CA PRO A 15 -20.46 12.39 -3.45
C PRO A 15 -21.45 12.37 -4.63
N TYR A 16 -21.06 11.75 -5.74
CA TYR A 16 -22.02 11.38 -6.75
C TYR A 16 -22.69 10.10 -6.26
N PRO A 17 -24.03 10.10 -6.09
CA PRO A 17 -24.77 8.85 -6.02
C PRO A 17 -24.62 8.22 -7.41
N GLY A 18 -23.57 7.43 -7.58
CA GLY A 18 -23.26 6.80 -8.84
C GLY A 18 -24.43 5.91 -9.23
N LEU A 19 -24.96 6.11 -10.43
CA LEU A 19 -25.86 5.14 -11.07
C LEU A 19 -25.33 3.72 -10.75
N PRO A 20 -26.18 2.77 -10.32
CA PRO A 20 -25.74 1.47 -9.82
C PRO A 20 -24.73 0.76 -10.74
N GLU A 21 -24.87 0.94 -12.05
CA GLU A 21 -23.98 0.40 -13.08
C GLU A 21 -22.55 0.98 -13.01
N ARG A 22 -22.41 2.28 -12.75
CA ARG A 22 -21.11 2.95 -12.60
C ARG A 22 -20.39 2.52 -11.33
N GLU A 23 -21.13 2.37 -10.23
CA GLU A 23 -20.56 1.89 -8.98
C GLU A 23 -20.11 0.44 -9.10
N GLN A 24 -20.91 -0.42 -9.74
CA GLN A 24 -20.50 -1.78 -10.06
C GLN A 24 -19.26 -1.82 -10.95
N ALA A 25 -19.16 -0.94 -11.97
CA ALA A 25 -17.97 -0.85 -12.80
C ALA A 25 -16.74 -0.44 -11.99
N ARG A 26 -16.88 0.56 -11.11
CA ARG A 26 -15.81 1.00 -10.19
C ARG A 26 -15.34 -0.15 -9.30
N ILE A 27 -16.25 -0.87 -8.65
CA ILE A 27 -15.93 -2.02 -7.79
C ILE A 27 -15.17 -3.08 -8.58
N ARG A 28 -15.63 -3.42 -9.79
CA ARG A 28 -14.93 -4.39 -10.66
C ARG A 28 -13.52 -3.92 -11.01
N SER A 29 -13.36 -2.66 -11.41
CA SER A 29 -12.04 -2.10 -11.74
C SER A 29 -11.09 -2.11 -10.54
N MET A 30 -11.59 -1.75 -9.35
CA MET A 30 -10.80 -1.81 -8.10
C MET A 30 -10.36 -3.25 -7.80
N ALA A 31 -11.27 -4.22 -7.91
CA ALA A 31 -10.95 -5.62 -7.68
C ALA A 31 -9.89 -6.16 -8.67
N VAL A 32 -9.91 -5.71 -9.92
CA VAL A 32 -8.87 -6.07 -10.90
C VAL A 32 -7.52 -5.45 -10.51
N MET A 33 -7.48 -4.18 -10.13
CA MET A 33 -6.23 -3.52 -9.72
C MET A 33 -5.61 -4.19 -8.49
N GLN A 34 -6.43 -4.52 -7.49
CA GLN A 34 -5.96 -5.25 -6.31
C GLN A 34 -5.35 -6.61 -6.67
N ARG A 35 -5.96 -7.35 -7.60
CA ARG A 35 -5.42 -8.62 -8.09
C ARG A 35 -4.10 -8.45 -8.83
N LEU A 36 -3.93 -7.37 -9.60
CA LEU A 36 -2.67 -7.07 -10.28
C LEU A 36 -1.54 -6.83 -9.27
N VAL A 37 -1.77 -6.00 -8.25
CA VAL A 37 -0.76 -5.77 -7.19
C VAL A 37 -0.41 -7.07 -6.45
N LEU A 38 -1.41 -7.90 -6.14
CA LEU A 38 -1.18 -9.20 -5.51
C LEU A 38 -0.36 -10.14 -6.40
N ASN A 39 -0.62 -10.14 -7.71
CA ASN A 39 0.14 -10.95 -8.66
C ASN A 39 1.60 -10.45 -8.75
N ASP A 40 1.81 -9.13 -8.88
CA ASP A 40 3.14 -8.53 -8.89
C ASP A 40 3.95 -8.90 -7.62
N LEU A 41 3.30 -8.91 -6.44
CA LEU A 41 3.90 -9.37 -5.19
C LEU A 41 4.26 -10.87 -5.21
N GLN A 42 3.38 -11.71 -5.77
CA GLN A 42 3.60 -13.16 -5.87
C GLN A 42 4.72 -13.51 -6.86
N LEU A 43 4.83 -12.76 -7.95
CA LEU A 43 5.89 -12.89 -8.94
C LEU A 43 7.24 -12.36 -8.43
N GLY A 44 7.25 -11.65 -7.31
CA GLY A 44 8.46 -11.16 -6.67
C GLY A 44 9.04 -9.93 -7.36
N GLU A 45 8.19 -9.00 -7.83
CA GLU A 45 8.66 -7.73 -8.38
C GLU A 45 9.50 -6.99 -7.31
N PRO A 46 10.80 -6.75 -7.54
CA PRO A 46 11.71 -6.33 -6.48
C PRO A 46 11.33 -5.01 -5.81
N ALA A 47 10.87 -4.01 -6.56
CA ALA A 47 10.54 -2.70 -6.00
C ALA A 47 9.30 -2.80 -5.09
N LEU A 48 8.29 -3.55 -5.51
CA LEU A 48 7.06 -3.78 -4.78
C LEU A 48 7.28 -4.66 -3.55
N CYS A 49 8.09 -5.71 -3.65
CA CYS A 49 8.45 -6.53 -2.49
C CYS A 49 9.21 -5.72 -1.43
N ASN A 50 10.13 -4.84 -1.84
CA ASN A 50 10.83 -3.94 -0.92
C ASN A 50 9.87 -2.93 -0.28
N ALA A 51 8.97 -2.33 -1.07
CA ALA A 51 7.95 -1.42 -0.56
C ALA A 51 7.02 -2.12 0.44
N PHE A 52 6.62 -3.37 0.16
CA PHE A 52 5.81 -4.18 1.06
C PHE A 52 6.55 -4.54 2.34
N ALA A 53 7.82 -4.94 2.26
CA ALA A 53 8.63 -5.22 3.44
C ALA A 53 8.78 -3.98 4.33
N GLN A 54 9.02 -2.81 3.73
CA GLN A 54 9.09 -1.54 4.43
C GLN A 54 7.75 -1.19 5.09
N PHE A 55 6.65 -1.33 4.34
CA PHE A 55 5.29 -1.11 4.84
C PHE A 55 4.95 -1.97 6.07
N CYS A 56 5.35 -3.24 6.06
CA CYS A 56 5.19 -4.14 7.20
C CYS A 56 6.07 -3.70 8.37
N ALA A 57 7.32 -3.31 8.09
CA ALA A 57 8.28 -2.88 9.10
C ALA A 57 7.82 -1.61 9.84
N ASP A 58 7.29 -0.62 9.11
CA ASP A 58 6.83 0.66 9.67
C ASP A 58 5.61 0.51 10.59
N ARG A 59 4.89 -0.62 10.51
CA ARG A 59 3.72 -0.93 11.33
C ARG A 59 4.02 -1.74 12.58
N PHE A 60 5.26 -2.14 12.79
CA PHE A 60 5.68 -2.65 14.09
C PHE A 60 5.89 -1.50 15.07
N ASP A 61 5.56 -1.72 16.33
CA ASP A 61 5.98 -0.83 17.40
C ASP A 61 7.52 -0.79 17.52
N GLU A 62 8.04 0.25 18.16
CA GLU A 62 9.48 0.48 18.27
C GLU A 62 10.22 -0.64 19.01
N ASP A 63 9.64 -1.15 20.09
CA ASP A 63 10.24 -2.22 20.90
C ASP A 63 10.32 -3.54 20.11
N THR A 64 9.29 -3.85 19.34
CA THR A 64 9.24 -5.00 18.45
C THR A 64 10.26 -4.88 17.32
N ARG A 65 10.37 -3.71 16.67
CA ARG A 65 11.40 -3.46 15.64
C ARG A 65 12.80 -3.64 16.20
N TYR A 66 13.06 -3.04 17.36
CA TYR A 66 14.35 -3.15 18.03
C TYR A 66 14.70 -4.60 18.39
N SER A 67 13.72 -5.35 18.92
CA SER A 67 13.89 -6.76 19.27
C SER A 67 14.19 -7.63 18.04
N LEU A 68 13.51 -7.40 16.92
CA LEU A 68 13.78 -8.08 15.65
C LEU A 68 15.16 -7.72 15.08
N CYS A 69 15.59 -6.47 15.20
CA CYS A 69 16.93 -6.02 14.82
C CYS A 69 18.01 -6.70 15.67
N LEU A 70 17.83 -6.77 16.99
CA LEU A 70 18.77 -7.44 17.89
C LEU A 70 18.87 -8.94 17.56
N ALA A 71 17.75 -9.63 17.39
CA ALA A 71 17.73 -11.05 17.02
C ALA A 71 18.52 -11.32 15.72
N ARG A 72 18.42 -10.41 14.74
CA ARG A 72 19.21 -10.50 13.50
C ARG A 72 20.71 -10.34 13.74
N ILE A 73 21.12 -9.45 14.65
CA ILE A 73 22.53 -9.18 14.96
C ILE A 73 23.14 -10.34 15.77
N THR A 74 22.41 -10.83 16.77
CA THR A 74 22.86 -11.90 17.66
C THR A 74 22.78 -13.28 17.02
N GLY A 75 22.06 -13.41 15.90
CA GLY A 75 21.82 -14.69 15.23
C GLY A 75 20.84 -15.57 15.98
N GLU A 76 20.18 -15.04 17.01
CA GLU A 76 19.11 -15.73 17.70
C GLU A 76 17.90 -15.82 16.77
N LYS A 77 17.42 -17.03 16.51
CA LYS A 77 16.13 -17.19 15.83
C LYS A 77 15.09 -16.56 16.75
N PRO A 78 14.38 -15.52 16.30
CA PRO A 78 13.36 -14.94 17.15
C PRO A 78 12.31 -16.04 17.38
N LEU A 79 11.79 -16.14 18.61
CA LEU A 79 10.67 -17.02 19.02
C LEU A 79 9.34 -16.66 18.31
N ALA A 80 9.44 -16.02 17.16
CA ALA A 80 8.52 -15.05 16.60
C ALA A 80 7.90 -15.46 15.27
N GLY A 81 8.27 -16.64 14.74
CA GLY A 81 7.91 -17.06 13.38
C GLY A 81 6.42 -16.94 13.09
N ASP A 82 5.58 -17.36 14.05
CA ASP A 82 4.14 -17.42 13.86
C ASP A 82 3.49 -16.03 13.87
N TRP A 83 3.89 -15.14 14.80
CA TRP A 83 3.29 -13.80 14.87
C TRP A 83 3.81 -12.84 13.78
N VAL A 84 5.07 -13.00 13.34
CA VAL A 84 5.59 -12.22 12.20
C VAL A 84 4.88 -12.64 10.91
N ALA A 85 4.65 -13.94 10.72
CA ALA A 85 3.86 -14.43 9.58
C ALA A 85 2.43 -13.88 9.61
N GLU A 86 1.77 -13.90 10.78
CA GLU A 86 0.45 -13.31 10.97
C GLU A 86 0.44 -11.80 10.66
N HIS A 87 1.43 -11.05 11.14
CA HIS A 87 1.57 -9.63 10.86
C HIS A 87 1.71 -9.34 9.36
N VAL A 88 2.54 -10.12 8.67
CA VAL A 88 2.73 -9.99 7.21
C VAL A 88 1.43 -10.27 6.45
N GLU A 89 0.68 -11.30 6.85
CA GLU A 89 -0.63 -11.60 6.24
C GLU A 89 -1.66 -10.49 6.50
N ASN A 90 -1.65 -9.88 7.69
CA ASN A 90 -2.51 -8.74 8.01
C ASN A 90 -2.10 -7.46 7.25
N CYS A 91 -0.81 -7.27 6.98
CA CYS A 91 -0.32 -6.13 6.20
C CYS A 91 -0.67 -6.24 4.70
N ARG A 92 -0.75 -7.46 4.16
CA ARG A 92 -0.99 -7.71 2.73
C ARG A 92 -2.22 -6.98 2.16
N PRO A 93 -3.45 -7.13 2.70
CA PRO A 93 -4.62 -6.45 2.15
C PRO A 93 -4.54 -4.92 2.28
N LEU A 94 -3.92 -4.42 3.37
CA LEU A 94 -3.75 -2.98 3.60
C LEU A 94 -2.78 -2.36 2.59
N PHE A 95 -1.64 -3.02 2.37
CA PHE A 95 -0.65 -2.59 1.39
C PHE A 95 -1.23 -2.58 -0.01
N VAL A 96 -1.97 -3.62 -0.38
CA VAL A 96 -2.62 -3.70 -1.70
C VAL A 96 -3.59 -2.54 -1.91
N ALA A 97 -4.35 -2.14 -0.87
CA ALA A 97 -5.23 -0.99 -0.96
C ALA A 97 -4.45 0.31 -1.19
N GLU A 98 -3.42 0.58 -0.37
CA GLU A 98 -2.58 1.79 -0.51
C GLU A 98 -1.84 1.85 -1.84
N GLU A 99 -1.31 0.72 -2.32
CA GLU A 99 -0.59 0.67 -3.59
C GLU A 99 -1.53 0.90 -4.78
N VAL A 100 -2.77 0.39 -4.73
CA VAL A 100 -3.77 0.70 -5.75
C VAL A 100 -4.09 2.20 -5.76
N GLU A 101 -4.27 2.82 -4.59
CA GLU A 101 -4.48 4.27 -4.49
C GLU A 101 -3.29 5.05 -5.04
N ARG A 102 -2.06 4.65 -4.69
CA ARG A 102 -0.83 5.25 -5.22
C ARG A 102 -0.78 5.17 -6.74
N ARG A 103 -1.10 4.01 -7.34
CA ARG A 103 -1.12 3.83 -8.80
C ARG A 103 -2.20 4.69 -9.46
N ILE A 104 -3.37 4.82 -8.85
CA ILE A 104 -4.45 5.71 -9.33
C ILE A 104 -3.98 7.17 -9.31
N ILE A 105 -3.35 7.62 -8.23
CA ILE A 105 -2.83 8.99 -8.11
C ILE A 105 -1.74 9.23 -9.16
N ALA A 106 -0.78 8.32 -9.29
CA ALA A 106 0.29 8.42 -10.29
C ALA A 106 -0.28 8.51 -11.73
N ALA A 107 -1.29 7.70 -12.05
CA ALA A 107 -1.95 7.75 -13.35
C ALA A 107 -2.68 9.08 -13.59
N LYS A 108 -3.33 9.64 -12.55
CA LYS A 108 -3.95 10.97 -12.64
C LYS A 108 -2.93 12.07 -12.87
N VAL A 109 -1.81 12.06 -12.15
CA VAL A 109 -0.73 13.04 -12.32
C VAL A 109 -0.14 12.96 -13.72
N ALA A 110 0.14 11.75 -14.22
CA ALA A 110 0.64 11.53 -15.57
C ALA A 110 -0.33 12.03 -16.65
N ALA A 111 -1.64 11.79 -16.47
CA ALA A 111 -2.68 12.25 -17.41
C ALA A 111 -2.83 13.78 -17.43
N LEU A 112 -2.41 14.48 -16.37
CA LEU A 112 -2.47 15.93 -16.26
C LEU A 112 -1.18 16.62 -16.75
N GLU A 113 -0.19 15.87 -17.27
CA GLU A 113 1.14 16.38 -17.69
C GLU A 113 1.82 17.27 -16.65
N LEU A 114 1.48 17.10 -15.37
CA LEU A 114 2.09 17.87 -14.29
C LEU A 114 3.54 17.41 -14.09
N PRO A 115 4.51 18.33 -13.98
CA PRO A 115 5.91 17.97 -13.76
C PRO A 115 6.04 17.18 -12.45
N GLN A 116 6.76 16.05 -12.54
CA GLN A 116 7.08 15.16 -11.40
C GLN A 116 8.04 15.81 -10.41
#